data_AF-A0A1Y1W8I4-F1
#
_entry.id   AF-A0A1Y1W8I4-F1
#
_cell.length_a   1.000
_cell.length_b   1.000
_cell.length_c   1.000
_cell.angle_alpha   90.00
_cell.angle_beta   90.00
_cell.angle_gamma   90.00
#
_symmetry.space_group_name_H-M   'P 1'
#
loop_
_entity.id
_entity.type
_entity.pdbx_description
1 polymer ?
#
loop_
_entity_poly.entity_id
_entity_poly.type
_entity_poly.pdbx_seq_one_letter_code
_entity_poly.pdbx_strand_id
1 'polypeptide(L)'
;MQRLRDDVGSHPSVLRKRIESGKDRLKTEYRSLNARFEDADAMVQEMRKDVTQRGSIPSAQLLRKASDELAAVAQGSEALVAFINETRADWKLTWEEELQNILKEQSFVKDVEQMLGELLDDARHLDGVLDKLEQVVDLRVRERASDSYVPAAATKFIDVVSPDDAPDAKQGLLRQITCVDVDHERRLDALRAAEKLRQQELAAKVNEFDQELADFVGQRKLRKTGGTEELERKRMEKENEVLKEMMKSVEEAEQARRAKIAQRKAAKQARQGAS
;
A
#
# COMPACT_ATOMS: atom_id res chain seq x y z
N MET A 1 -30.41 6.58 -13.54
CA MET A 1 -30.85 6.12 -12.20
C MET A 1 -31.32 4.66 -12.17
N GLN A 2 -31.82 4.07 -13.27
CA GLN A 2 -32.15 2.63 -13.32
C GLN A 2 -30.91 1.72 -13.44
N ARG A 3 -29.96 2.01 -14.36
CA ARG A 3 -28.72 1.20 -14.52
C ARG A 3 -27.87 1.07 -13.25
N LEU A 4 -27.76 2.14 -12.46
CA LEU A 4 -27.07 2.13 -11.16
C LEU A 4 -27.78 1.27 -10.10
N ARG A 5 -29.08 1.04 -10.24
CA ARG A 5 -29.86 0.21 -9.31
C ARG A 5 -29.71 -1.28 -9.66
N ASP A 6 -29.58 -1.57 -10.96
CA ASP A 6 -29.32 -2.92 -11.46
C ASP A 6 -27.88 -3.37 -11.12
N ASP A 7 -26.90 -2.46 -11.20
CA ASP A 7 -25.51 -2.71 -10.76
C ASP A 7 -25.40 -3.03 -9.26
N VAL A 8 -26.18 -2.35 -8.41
CA VAL A 8 -26.21 -2.62 -6.97
C VAL A 8 -26.88 -3.96 -6.66
N GLY A 9 -27.87 -4.36 -7.46
CA GLY A 9 -28.50 -5.68 -7.37
C GLY A 9 -27.59 -6.83 -7.79
N SER A 10 -26.64 -6.58 -8.70
CA SER A 10 -25.67 -7.54 -9.22
C SER A 10 -24.37 -7.63 -8.40
N HIS A 11 -24.19 -6.79 -7.38
CA HIS A 11 -22.96 -6.81 -6.60
C HIS A 11 -22.81 -8.17 -5.89
N PRO A 12 -21.63 -8.84 -5.95
CA PRO A 12 -21.39 -10.18 -5.39
C PRO A 12 -21.89 -10.34 -3.95
N SER A 13 -21.63 -9.33 -3.12
CA SER A 13 -22.04 -9.30 -1.71
C SER A 13 -23.56 -9.21 -1.50
N VAL A 14 -24.31 -8.59 -2.42
CA VAL A 14 -25.77 -8.47 -2.36
C VAL A 14 -26.42 -9.77 -2.80
N LEU A 15 -25.92 -10.39 -3.87
CA LEU A 15 -26.35 -11.69 -4.34
C LEU A 15 -26.11 -12.77 -3.27
N ARG A 16 -24.94 -12.77 -2.63
CA ARG A 16 -24.61 -13.66 -1.50
C ARG A 16 -25.60 -13.50 -0.34
N LYS A 17 -25.91 -12.26 0.06
CA LYS A 17 -26.89 -11.99 1.12
C LYS A 17 -28.28 -12.51 0.76
N ARG A 18 -28.71 -12.41 -0.50
CA ARG A 18 -29.99 -12.97 -0.97
C ARG A 18 -30.03 -14.50 -0.83
N ILE A 19 -28.95 -15.19 -1.19
CA ILE A 19 -28.83 -16.65 -0.98
C ILE A 19 -28.89 -17.00 0.51
N GLU A 20 -28.15 -16.28 1.35
CA GLU A 20 -28.13 -16.50 2.80
C GLU A 20 -29.52 -16.29 3.42
N SER A 21 -30.20 -15.21 3.02
CA SER A 21 -31.56 -14.91 3.48
C SER A 21 -32.57 -15.98 3.03
N GLY A 22 -32.45 -16.45 1.78
CA GLY A 22 -33.29 -17.54 1.27
C GLY A 22 -33.03 -18.87 1.99
N LYS A 23 -31.76 -19.16 2.33
CA LYS A 23 -31.38 -20.34 3.12
C LYS A 23 -31.93 -20.28 4.54
N ASP A 24 -31.87 -19.12 5.18
CA ASP A 24 -32.39 -18.95 6.55
C ASP A 24 -33.92 -19.01 6.58
N ARG A 25 -34.60 -18.46 5.56
CA ARG A 25 -36.03 -18.63 5.36
C ARG A 25 -36.40 -20.12 5.22
N LEU A 26 -35.74 -20.84 4.31
CA LEU A 26 -35.98 -22.28 4.07
C LEU A 26 -35.80 -23.10 5.35
N LYS A 27 -34.74 -22.84 6.12
CA LYS A 27 -34.49 -23.52 7.40
C LYS A 27 -35.59 -23.22 8.43
N THR A 28 -36.01 -21.96 8.52
CA THR A 28 -37.00 -21.52 9.51
C THR A 28 -38.38 -22.10 9.19
N GLU A 29 -38.80 -22.02 7.92
CA GLU A 29 -40.06 -22.59 7.45
C GLU A 29 -40.07 -24.12 7.60
N TYR A 30 -38.97 -24.81 7.23
CA TYR A 30 -38.85 -26.25 7.44
C TYR A 30 -38.95 -26.64 8.93
N ARG A 31 -38.25 -25.93 9.82
CA ARG A 31 -38.33 -26.19 11.27
C ARG A 31 -39.74 -25.97 11.81
N SER A 32 -40.40 -24.90 11.39
CA SER A 32 -41.78 -24.62 11.81
C SER A 32 -42.75 -25.68 11.30
N LEU A 33 -42.60 -26.11 10.05
CA LEU A 33 -43.41 -27.15 9.44
C LEU A 33 -43.20 -28.51 10.11
N ASN A 34 -41.94 -28.86 10.40
CA ASN A 34 -41.59 -30.09 11.09
C ASN A 34 -42.15 -30.12 12.52
N ALA A 35 -42.08 -29.02 13.26
CA ALA A 35 -42.68 -28.94 14.59
C ALA A 35 -44.21 -29.15 14.54
N ARG A 36 -44.90 -28.54 13.57
CA ARG A 36 -46.35 -28.77 13.37
C ARG A 36 -46.66 -30.22 13.00
N PHE A 37 -45.81 -30.84 12.18
CA PHE A 37 -45.92 -32.26 11.85
C PHE A 37 -45.74 -33.15 13.08
N GLU A 38 -44.75 -32.88 13.93
CA GLU A 38 -44.53 -33.60 15.18
C GLU A 38 -45.73 -33.46 16.14
N ASP A 39 -46.30 -32.26 16.26
CA ASP A 39 -47.51 -32.03 17.06
C ASP A 39 -48.73 -32.79 16.50
N ALA A 40 -48.89 -32.80 15.17
CA ALA A 40 -49.96 -33.53 14.50
C ALA A 40 -49.79 -35.05 14.64
N ASP A 41 -48.56 -35.56 14.48
CA ASP A 41 -48.26 -36.98 14.70
C ASP A 41 -48.55 -37.36 16.15
N ALA A 42 -48.07 -36.62 17.14
CA ALA A 42 -48.35 -36.88 18.55
C ALA A 42 -49.87 -36.94 18.84
N MET A 43 -50.64 -36.01 18.28
CA MET A 43 -52.11 -35.99 18.40
C MET A 43 -52.74 -37.25 17.79
N VAL A 44 -52.30 -37.64 16.59
CA VAL A 44 -52.82 -38.83 15.89
C VAL A 44 -52.40 -40.11 16.60
N GLN A 45 -51.19 -40.22 17.12
CA GLN A 45 -50.71 -41.39 17.86
C GLN A 45 -51.49 -41.59 19.16
N GLU A 46 -51.78 -40.52 19.91
CA GLU A 46 -52.60 -40.63 21.14
C GLU A 46 -54.05 -41.00 20.80
N MET A 47 -54.65 -40.39 19.77
CA MET A 47 -55.99 -40.81 19.30
C MET A 47 -56.02 -42.27 18.85
N ARG A 48 -54.97 -42.74 18.15
CA ARG A 48 -54.84 -44.15 17.76
C ARG A 48 -54.82 -45.04 18.99
N LYS A 49 -54.06 -44.66 20.03
CA LYS A 49 -53.96 -45.41 21.28
C LYS A 49 -55.30 -45.47 22.01
N ASP A 50 -56.01 -44.35 22.07
CA ASP A 50 -57.36 -44.25 22.64
C ASP A 50 -58.35 -45.21 21.96
N VAL A 51 -58.37 -45.23 20.63
CA VAL A 51 -59.26 -46.11 19.85
C VAL A 51 -58.87 -47.59 19.99
N THR A 52 -57.58 -47.91 19.88
CA THR A 52 -57.12 -49.31 19.76
C THR A 52 -56.92 -50.01 21.10
N GLN A 53 -56.44 -49.30 22.12
CA GLN A 53 -56.11 -49.89 23.42
C GLN A 53 -57.17 -49.61 24.49
N ARG A 54 -57.78 -48.42 24.44
CA ARG A 54 -58.74 -47.97 25.47
C ARG A 54 -60.20 -48.11 25.04
N GLY A 55 -60.47 -48.27 23.74
CA GLY A 55 -61.82 -48.38 23.19
C GLY A 55 -62.64 -47.10 23.29
N SER A 56 -61.99 -45.95 23.57
CA SER A 56 -62.65 -44.64 23.61
C SER A 56 -62.79 -44.07 22.21
N ILE A 57 -63.89 -43.36 21.95
CA ILE A 57 -64.16 -42.70 20.67
C ILE A 57 -63.65 -41.25 20.77
N PRO A 58 -62.66 -40.84 19.96
CA PRO A 58 -62.16 -39.47 19.94
C PRO A 58 -63.27 -38.48 19.54
N SER A 59 -63.23 -37.27 20.10
CA SER A 59 -64.18 -36.22 19.73
C SER A 59 -64.06 -35.86 18.24
N ALA A 60 -65.20 -35.66 17.58
CA ALA A 60 -65.26 -35.24 16.17
C ALA A 60 -64.49 -33.92 15.92
N GLN A 61 -64.44 -33.02 16.92
CA GLN A 61 -63.66 -31.79 16.83
C GLN A 61 -62.15 -32.05 16.82
N LEU A 62 -61.68 -33.05 17.58
CA LEU A 62 -60.27 -33.41 17.64
C LEU A 62 -59.82 -34.09 16.33
N LEU A 63 -60.65 -34.98 15.78
CA LEU A 63 -60.40 -35.60 14.47
C LEU A 63 -60.33 -34.55 13.36
N ARG A 64 -61.25 -33.58 13.36
CA ARG A 64 -61.24 -32.48 12.40
C ARG A 64 -59.99 -31.62 12.54
N LYS A 65 -59.60 -31.28 13.77
CA LYS A 65 -58.36 -30.52 14.04
C LYS A 65 -57.13 -31.26 13.50
N ALA A 66 -56.98 -32.55 13.78
CA ALA A 66 -55.84 -33.34 13.27
C ALA A 66 -55.83 -33.42 11.74
N SER A 67 -57.01 -33.56 11.12
CA SER A 67 -57.15 -33.52 9.65
C SER A 67 -56.75 -32.17 9.07
N ASP A 68 -57.17 -31.06 9.69
CA ASP A 68 -56.86 -29.71 9.25
C ASP A 68 -55.35 -29.41 9.41
N GLU A 69 -54.72 -29.84 10.51
CA GLU A 69 -53.28 -29.71 10.73
C GLU A 69 -52.45 -30.53 9.72
N LEU A 70 -52.86 -31.78 9.43
CA LEU A 70 -52.21 -32.60 8.40
C LEU A 70 -52.34 -31.98 7.00
N ALA A 71 -53.51 -31.42 6.68
CA ALA A 71 -53.71 -30.70 5.42
C ALA A 71 -52.83 -29.44 5.34
N ALA A 72 -52.70 -28.70 6.43
CA ALA A 72 -51.82 -27.53 6.50
C ALA A 72 -50.34 -27.91 6.34
N VAL A 73 -49.91 -29.04 6.93
CA VAL A 73 -48.55 -29.57 6.77
C VAL A 73 -48.29 -30.00 5.32
N ALA A 74 -49.25 -30.67 4.68
CA ALA A 74 -49.14 -31.06 3.27
C ALA A 74 -49.02 -29.85 2.34
N GLN A 75 -49.90 -28.85 2.49
CA GLN A 75 -49.84 -27.61 1.72
C GLN A 75 -48.55 -26.82 1.97
N GLY A 76 -48.11 -26.74 3.23
CA GLY A 76 -46.83 -26.12 3.59
C GLY A 76 -45.63 -26.83 2.96
N SER A 77 -45.67 -28.16 2.88
CA SER A 77 -44.63 -28.97 2.23
C SER A 77 -44.56 -28.69 0.73
N GLU A 78 -45.71 -28.65 0.05
CA GLU A 78 -45.78 -28.31 -1.38
C GLU A 78 -45.28 -26.90 -1.68
N ALA A 79 -45.67 -25.92 -0.86
CA ALA A 79 -45.19 -24.55 -0.98
C ALA A 79 -43.67 -24.44 -0.79
N LEU A 80 -43.10 -25.17 0.18
CA LEU A 80 -41.67 -25.20 0.42
C LEU A 80 -40.91 -25.86 -0.74
N VAL A 81 -41.46 -26.94 -1.31
CA VAL A 81 -40.89 -27.59 -2.49
C VAL A 81 -40.92 -26.66 -3.71
N ALA A 82 -42.01 -25.92 -3.92
CA ALA A 82 -42.10 -24.93 -4.98
C ALA A 82 -41.03 -23.84 -4.82
N PHE A 83 -40.86 -23.31 -3.60
CA PHE A 83 -39.81 -22.32 -3.30
C PHE A 83 -38.40 -22.86 -3.54
N ILE A 84 -38.12 -24.12 -3.17
CA ILE A 84 -36.82 -24.77 -3.45
C ILE A 84 -36.57 -24.85 -4.95
N ASN A 85 -37.58 -25.20 -5.75
CA ASN A 85 -37.41 -25.36 -7.20
C ASN A 85 -37.11 -24.02 -7.88
N GLU A 86 -37.79 -22.95 -7.48
CA GLU A 86 -37.54 -21.59 -7.97
C GLU A 86 -36.14 -21.11 -7.56
N THR A 87 -35.84 -21.14 -6.26
CA THR A 87 -34.56 -20.63 -5.73
C THR A 87 -33.35 -21.45 -6.16
N ARG A 88 -33.51 -22.75 -6.47
CA ARG A 88 -32.43 -23.59 -6.97
C ARG A 88 -31.89 -23.08 -8.29
N ALA A 89 -32.74 -22.61 -9.20
CA ALA A 89 -32.29 -22.08 -10.48
C ALA A 89 -31.53 -20.76 -10.28
N ASP A 90 -32.09 -19.85 -9.49
CA ASP A 90 -31.47 -18.56 -9.15
C ASP A 90 -30.10 -18.72 -8.47
N TRP A 91 -30.01 -19.59 -7.45
CA TRP A 91 -28.77 -19.79 -6.71
C TRP A 91 -27.69 -20.40 -7.59
N LYS A 92 -28.07 -21.32 -8.50
CA LYS A 92 -27.12 -21.88 -9.47
C LYS A 92 -26.54 -20.81 -10.37
N LEU A 93 -27.37 -19.93 -10.91
CA LEU A 93 -26.92 -18.82 -11.75
C LEU A 93 -25.94 -17.92 -10.98
N THR A 94 -26.29 -17.52 -9.76
CA THR A 94 -25.39 -16.72 -8.92
C THR A 94 -24.07 -17.46 -8.63
N TRP A 95 -24.11 -18.75 -8.32
CA TRP A 95 -22.87 -19.51 -8.08
C TRP A 95 -22.01 -19.61 -9.34
N GLU A 96 -22.62 -19.76 -10.50
CA GLU A 96 -21.90 -19.78 -11.78
C GLU A 96 -21.20 -18.44 -12.04
N GLU A 97 -21.89 -17.32 -11.87
CA GLU A 97 -21.31 -15.98 -12.00
C GLU A 97 -20.13 -15.76 -11.03
N GLU A 98 -20.30 -16.13 -9.76
CA GLU A 98 -19.25 -16.04 -8.75
C GLU A 98 -18.05 -16.92 -9.09
N LEU A 99 -18.27 -18.16 -9.53
CA LEU A 99 -17.20 -19.07 -9.94
C LEU A 99 -16.47 -18.55 -11.19
N GLN A 100 -17.18 -17.96 -12.15
CA GLN A 100 -16.56 -17.32 -13.31
C GLN A 100 -15.70 -16.13 -12.91
N ASN A 101 -16.15 -15.31 -11.95
CA ASN A 101 -15.35 -14.20 -11.44
C ASN A 101 -14.08 -14.71 -10.74
N ILE A 102 -14.20 -15.71 -9.87
CA ILE A 102 -13.04 -16.34 -9.21
C ILE A 102 -12.06 -16.92 -10.24
N LEU A 103 -12.55 -17.59 -11.28
CA LEU A 103 -11.69 -18.13 -12.34
C LEU A 103 -10.94 -17.04 -13.10
N LYS A 104 -11.61 -15.92 -13.42
CA LYS A 104 -10.98 -14.74 -14.06
C LYS A 104 -9.93 -14.10 -13.16
N GLU A 105 -10.22 -13.97 -11.87
CA GLU A 105 -9.26 -13.44 -10.89
C GLU A 105 -8.04 -14.36 -10.77
N GLN A 106 -8.25 -15.68 -10.72
CA GLN A 106 -7.15 -16.65 -10.69
C GLN A 106 -6.32 -16.65 -11.97
N SER A 107 -6.93 -16.53 -13.16
CA SER A 107 -6.18 -16.42 -14.41
C SER A 107 -5.37 -15.14 -14.44
N PHE A 108 -5.96 -14.01 -14.03
CA PHE A 108 -5.27 -12.73 -13.95
C PHE A 108 -4.02 -12.80 -13.06
N VAL A 109 -4.13 -13.41 -11.86
CA VAL A 109 -2.98 -13.56 -10.96
C VAL A 109 -1.88 -14.39 -11.63
N LYS A 110 -2.23 -15.50 -12.29
CA LYS A 110 -1.25 -16.33 -13.01
C LYS A 110 -0.56 -15.58 -14.14
N ASP A 111 -1.32 -14.79 -14.91
CA ASP A 111 -0.76 -13.99 -16.00
C ASP A 111 0.24 -12.96 -15.46
N VAL A 112 -0.08 -12.31 -14.35
CA VAL A 112 0.84 -11.37 -13.68
C VAL A 112 2.07 -12.08 -13.13
N GLU A 113 1.91 -13.25 -12.51
CA GLU A 113 3.04 -14.07 -12.04
C GLU A 113 3.96 -14.45 -13.19
N GLN A 114 3.41 -14.84 -14.34
CA GLN A 114 4.20 -15.14 -15.54
C GLN A 114 4.95 -13.90 -16.03
N MET A 115 4.28 -12.76 -16.20
CA MET A 115 4.91 -11.52 -16.67
C MET A 115 6.02 -11.04 -15.72
N LEU A 116 5.84 -11.21 -14.40
CA LEU A 116 6.88 -10.90 -13.42
C LEU A 116 8.05 -11.87 -13.49
N GLY A 117 7.79 -13.14 -13.77
CA GLY A 117 8.83 -14.14 -14.03
C GLY A 117 9.67 -13.77 -15.25
N GLU A 118 9.02 -13.44 -16.36
CA GLU A 118 9.68 -12.98 -17.59
C GLU A 118 10.52 -11.71 -17.33
N LEU A 119 9.95 -10.71 -16.64
CA LEU A 119 10.68 -9.49 -16.28
C LEU A 119 11.89 -9.75 -15.38
N LEU A 120 11.81 -10.71 -14.46
CA LEU A 120 12.93 -11.09 -13.60
C LEU A 120 14.05 -11.76 -14.39
N ASP A 121 13.69 -12.63 -15.34
CA ASP A 121 14.66 -13.27 -16.21
C ASP A 121 15.32 -12.27 -17.17
N ASP A 122 14.56 -11.29 -17.68
CA ASP A 122 15.11 -10.16 -18.43
C ASP A 122 16.07 -9.31 -17.58
N ALA A 123 15.73 -9.04 -16.31
CA ALA A 123 16.61 -8.31 -15.41
C ALA A 123 17.92 -9.08 -15.14
N ARG A 124 17.85 -10.39 -14.92
CA ARG A 124 19.04 -11.26 -14.78
C ARG A 124 19.87 -11.30 -16.06
N HIS A 125 19.22 -11.27 -17.21
CA HIS A 125 19.92 -11.17 -18.49
C HIS A 125 20.71 -9.87 -18.60
N LEU A 126 20.10 -8.73 -18.24
CA LEU A 126 20.76 -7.42 -18.23
C LEU A 126 21.91 -7.36 -17.23
N ASP A 127 21.77 -7.96 -16.05
CA ASP A 127 22.83 -8.10 -15.04
C ASP A 127 24.04 -8.84 -15.63
N GLY A 128 23.82 -9.98 -16.27
CA GLY A 128 24.90 -10.71 -16.95
C GLY A 128 25.50 -9.98 -18.17
N VAL A 129 24.77 -9.06 -18.80
CA VAL A 129 25.33 -8.16 -19.83
C VAL A 129 26.19 -7.07 -19.17
N LEU A 130 25.76 -6.53 -18.04
CA LEU A 130 26.51 -5.55 -17.27
C LEU A 130 27.86 -6.13 -16.80
N ASP A 131 27.87 -7.33 -16.23
CA ASP A 131 29.10 -8.05 -15.85
C ASP A 131 30.09 -8.16 -17.02
N LYS A 132 29.58 -8.46 -18.21
CA LYS A 132 30.42 -8.55 -19.44
C LYS A 132 30.93 -7.18 -19.86
N LEU A 133 30.12 -6.13 -19.73
CA LEU A 133 30.54 -4.77 -20.01
C LEU A 133 31.64 -4.32 -19.06
N GLU A 134 31.53 -4.64 -17.76
CA GLU A 134 32.58 -4.38 -16.77
C GLU A 134 33.89 -5.07 -17.16
N GLN A 135 33.84 -6.37 -17.50
CA GLN A 135 35.03 -7.11 -17.98
C GLN A 135 35.65 -6.47 -19.23
N VAL A 136 34.83 -6.03 -20.19
CA VAL A 136 35.31 -5.35 -21.40
C VAL A 136 35.94 -3.99 -21.07
N VAL A 137 35.37 -3.25 -20.11
CA VAL A 137 35.95 -1.99 -19.64
C VAL A 137 37.30 -2.23 -18.98
N ASP A 138 37.40 -3.22 -18.08
CA ASP A 138 38.66 -3.59 -17.42
C ASP A 138 39.74 -3.98 -18.44
N LEU A 139 39.40 -4.79 -19.44
CA LEU A 139 40.31 -5.15 -20.53
C LEU A 139 40.77 -3.92 -21.31
N ARG A 140 39.85 -3.02 -21.67
CA ARG A 140 40.20 -1.78 -22.39
C ARG A 140 41.07 -0.84 -21.57
N VAL A 141 40.84 -0.74 -20.26
CA VAL A 141 41.68 0.04 -19.35
C VAL A 141 43.08 -0.57 -19.29
N ARG A 142 43.18 -1.91 -19.18
CA ARG A 142 44.46 -2.63 -19.20
C ARG A 142 45.20 -2.49 -20.53
N GLU A 143 44.49 -2.58 -21.66
CA GLU A 143 45.05 -2.34 -23.00
C GLU A 143 45.58 -0.91 -23.12
N ARG A 144 44.81 0.11 -22.69
CA ARG A 144 45.27 1.51 -22.68
C ARG A 144 46.45 1.75 -21.75
N ALA A 145 46.51 1.07 -20.61
CA ALA A 145 47.66 1.13 -19.71
C ALA A 145 48.91 0.46 -20.33
N SER A 146 48.72 -0.59 -21.13
CA SER A 146 49.77 -1.25 -21.92
C SER A 146 50.21 -0.40 -23.14
N ASP A 147 49.32 0.42 -23.70
CA ASP A 147 49.57 1.31 -24.85
C ASP A 147 50.40 2.56 -24.49
N SER A 148 50.94 2.61 -23.27
CA SER A 148 51.99 3.57 -22.85
C SER A 148 53.32 3.39 -23.64
N TYR A 149 53.43 2.38 -24.49
CA TYR A 149 54.52 2.24 -25.46
C TYR A 149 54.02 1.91 -26.86
N VAL A 150 53.36 2.87 -27.51
CA VAL A 150 53.32 2.92 -28.98
C VAL A 150 54.38 3.93 -29.42
N PRO A 151 55.48 3.48 -30.09
CA PRO A 151 56.38 4.41 -30.76
C PRO A 151 55.57 5.25 -31.74
N ALA A 152 55.83 6.55 -31.80
CA ALA A 152 55.10 7.55 -32.61
C ALA A 152 55.11 7.32 -34.15
N ALA A 153 55.41 6.12 -34.63
CA ALA A 153 55.55 5.75 -36.04
C ALA A 153 54.32 5.06 -36.64
N ALA A 154 53.28 4.74 -35.86
CA ALA A 154 52.03 4.17 -36.38
C ALA A 154 50.94 5.24 -36.52
N THR A 155 51.28 6.36 -37.17
CA THR A 155 50.28 7.26 -37.72
C THR A 155 49.49 6.45 -38.74
N LYS A 156 48.21 6.18 -38.46
CA LYS A 156 47.28 5.70 -39.48
C LYS A 156 47.41 6.69 -40.63
N PHE A 157 47.97 6.24 -41.75
CA PHE A 157 48.01 7.02 -42.98
C PHE A 157 46.55 7.32 -43.34
N ILE A 158 46.10 8.53 -43.02
CA ILE A 158 44.97 9.11 -43.71
C ILE A 158 45.47 9.22 -45.14
N ASP A 159 44.93 8.40 -46.03
CA ASP A 159 45.22 8.51 -47.45
C ASP A 159 44.73 9.89 -47.87
N VAL A 160 45.66 10.84 -47.93
CA VAL A 160 45.36 12.21 -48.33
C VAL A 160 45.06 12.13 -49.81
N VAL A 161 43.77 12.22 -50.14
CA VAL A 161 43.30 12.30 -51.51
C VAL A 161 44.12 13.36 -52.24
N SER A 162 44.68 12.97 -53.39
CA SER A 162 45.46 13.87 -54.25
C SER A 162 44.63 15.13 -54.55
N PRO A 163 45.20 16.34 -54.53
CA PRO A 163 44.44 17.59 -54.68
C PRO A 163 43.59 17.66 -55.97
N ASP A 164 43.95 16.88 -57.00
CA ASP A 164 43.22 16.77 -58.27
C ASP A 164 41.94 15.91 -58.18
N ASP A 165 41.87 14.95 -57.24
CA ASP A 165 40.72 14.05 -57.03
C ASP A 165 39.76 14.53 -55.92
N ALA A 166 40.18 15.56 -55.17
CA ALA A 166 39.38 16.22 -54.15
C ALA A 166 37.99 16.74 -54.62
N PRO A 167 37.83 17.34 -55.83
CA PRO A 167 36.52 17.79 -56.29
C PRO A 167 35.56 16.63 -56.58
N ASP A 168 36.05 15.52 -57.13
CA ASP A 168 35.25 14.34 -57.48
C ASP A 168 34.85 13.56 -56.23
N ALA A 169 35.75 13.42 -55.25
CA ALA A 169 35.43 12.83 -53.95
C ALA A 169 34.37 13.67 -53.20
N LYS A 170 34.52 15.00 -53.21
CA LYS A 170 33.53 15.92 -52.62
C LYS A 170 32.18 15.80 -53.32
N GLN A 171 32.15 15.73 -54.65
CA GLN A 171 30.90 15.60 -55.40
C GLN A 171 30.23 14.24 -55.17
N GLY A 172 31.00 13.16 -55.07
CA GLY A 172 30.52 11.82 -54.72
C GLY A 172 29.87 11.79 -53.34
N LEU A 173 30.51 12.40 -52.33
CA LEU A 173 29.97 12.53 -50.98
C LEU A 173 28.69 13.38 -50.96
N LEU A 174 28.67 14.52 -51.67
CA LEU A 174 27.47 15.37 -51.75
C LEU A 174 26.30 14.63 -52.41
N ARG A 175 26.55 13.86 -53.48
CA ARG A 175 25.54 13.01 -54.10
C ARG A 175 25.01 11.94 -53.14
N GLN A 176 25.90 11.30 -52.40
CA GLN A 176 25.52 10.31 -51.41
C GLN A 176 24.62 10.95 -50.33
N ILE A 177 25.01 12.10 -49.78
CA ILE A 177 24.23 12.84 -48.77
C ILE A 177 22.86 13.23 -49.32
N THR A 178 22.76 13.68 -50.57
CA THR A 178 21.46 14.02 -51.18
C THR A 178 20.55 12.81 -51.40
N CYS A 179 21.10 11.60 -51.47
CA CYS A 179 20.35 10.35 -51.62
C CYS A 179 20.07 9.64 -50.29
N VAL A 180 20.54 10.18 -49.15
CA VAL A 180 20.23 9.61 -47.83
C VAL A 180 18.79 9.98 -47.47
N ASP A 181 17.95 8.96 -47.29
CA ASP A 181 16.63 9.12 -46.72
C ASP A 181 16.73 9.34 -45.20
N VAL A 182 16.20 10.45 -44.71
CA VAL A 182 16.33 10.86 -43.31
C VAL A 182 15.05 10.50 -42.56
N ASP A 183 15.10 9.43 -41.78
CA ASP A 183 14.04 9.09 -40.83
C ASP A 183 14.13 10.00 -39.58
N HIS A 184 13.24 10.98 -39.54
CA HIS A 184 13.18 11.97 -38.45
C HIS A 184 12.70 11.37 -37.12
N GLU A 185 11.79 10.38 -37.13
CA GLU A 185 11.27 9.76 -35.90
C GLU A 185 12.35 8.92 -35.24
N ARG A 186 13.02 8.07 -36.03
CA ARG A 186 14.15 7.28 -35.54
C ARG A 186 15.26 8.18 -34.98
N ARG A 187 15.51 9.33 -35.61
CA ARG A 187 16.49 10.30 -35.13
C ARG A 187 16.05 10.94 -33.80
N LEU A 188 14.78 11.33 -33.67
CA LEU A 188 14.24 11.91 -32.45
C LEU A 188 14.28 10.91 -31.29
N ASP A 189 13.95 9.65 -31.52
CA ASP A 189 14.00 8.61 -30.50
C ASP A 189 15.43 8.32 -30.04
N ALA A 190 16.38 8.25 -30.98
CA ALA A 190 17.79 8.13 -30.65
C ALA A 190 18.30 9.33 -29.82
N LEU A 191 17.88 10.55 -30.16
CA LEU A 191 18.22 11.75 -29.40
C LEU A 191 17.63 11.72 -27.99
N ARG A 192 16.36 11.34 -27.83
CA ARG A 192 15.70 11.19 -26.52
C ARG A 192 16.40 10.14 -25.65
N ALA A 193 16.78 9.01 -26.23
CA ALA A 193 17.51 7.96 -25.53
C ALA A 193 18.90 8.43 -25.08
N ALA A 194 19.64 9.14 -25.96
CA ALA A 194 20.94 9.71 -25.63
C ALA A 194 20.85 10.79 -24.54
N GLU A 195 19.83 11.64 -24.60
CA GLU A 195 19.60 12.67 -23.58
C GLU A 195 19.22 12.06 -22.23
N LYS A 196 18.38 11.01 -22.22
CA LYS A 196 18.06 10.25 -21.00
C LYS A 196 19.30 9.62 -20.38
N LEU A 197 20.17 8.99 -21.18
CA LEU A 197 21.42 8.42 -20.69
C LEU A 197 22.33 9.51 -20.11
N ARG A 198 22.45 10.65 -20.78
CA ARG A 198 23.23 11.80 -20.29
C ARG A 198 22.70 12.32 -18.96
N GLN A 199 21.38 12.37 -18.78
CA GLN A 199 20.76 12.76 -17.51
C GLN A 199 21.09 11.75 -16.39
N GLN A 200 21.04 10.45 -16.69
CA GLN A 200 21.43 9.40 -15.74
C GLN A 200 22.91 9.50 -15.36
N GLU A 201 23.81 9.72 -16.31
CA GLU A 201 25.23 9.94 -16.04
C GLU A 201 25.47 11.20 -15.19
N LEU A 202 24.76 12.29 -15.48
CA LEU A 202 24.88 13.52 -14.69
C LEU A 202 24.38 13.31 -13.26
N ALA A 203 23.31 12.56 -13.07
CA ALA A 203 22.80 12.20 -11.76
C ALA A 203 23.75 11.25 -11.00
N ALA A 204 24.42 10.35 -11.72
CA ALA A 204 25.42 9.44 -11.14
C ALA A 204 26.73 10.16 -10.76
N LYS A 205 27.05 11.28 -11.43
CA LYS A 205 28.19 12.14 -11.09
C LYS A 205 27.92 12.92 -9.80
N VAL A 206 28.16 12.29 -8.67
CA VAL A 206 28.33 12.97 -7.38
C VAL A 206 29.82 13.19 -7.15
N ASN A 207 30.21 14.35 -6.60
CA ASN A 207 31.61 14.55 -6.21
C ASN A 207 31.98 13.54 -5.12
N GLU A 208 33.13 12.90 -5.25
CA GLU A 208 33.67 11.95 -4.26
C GLU A 208 33.65 12.53 -2.83
N PHE A 209 33.94 13.82 -2.71
CA PHE A 209 33.86 14.56 -1.44
C PHE A 209 32.43 14.66 -0.85
N ASP A 210 31.40 14.81 -1.68
CA ASP A 210 30.01 14.90 -1.22
C ASP A 210 29.50 13.53 -0.72
N GLN A 211 29.99 12.43 -1.31
CA GLN A 211 29.74 11.06 -0.82
C GLN A 211 30.44 10.82 0.52
N GLU A 212 31.72 11.19 0.64
CA GLU A 212 32.46 11.08 1.91
C GLU A 212 31.83 11.91 3.04
N LEU A 213 31.32 13.10 2.74
CA LEU A 213 30.59 13.94 3.70
C LEU A 213 29.28 13.29 4.16
N ALA A 214 28.51 12.71 3.24
CA ALA A 214 27.28 12.00 3.56
C ALA A 214 27.54 10.80 4.49
N ASP A 215 28.60 10.05 4.23
CA ASP A 215 29.01 8.92 5.07
C ASP A 215 29.53 9.38 6.44
N PHE A 216 30.31 10.47 6.49
CA PHE A 216 30.82 11.03 7.74
C PHE A 216 29.70 11.54 8.67
N VAL A 217 28.71 12.21 8.09
CA VAL A 217 27.52 12.71 8.81
C VAL A 217 26.57 11.56 9.17
N GLY A 218 26.35 10.61 8.25
CA GLY A 218 25.51 9.42 8.43
C GLY A 218 26.01 8.49 9.52
N GLN A 219 27.33 8.32 9.65
CA GLN A 219 27.97 7.57 10.72
C GLN A 219 27.92 8.29 12.09
N ARG A 220 27.23 9.44 12.21
CA ARG A 220 27.10 10.25 13.44
C ARG A 220 28.45 10.58 14.11
N LYS A 221 29.54 10.59 13.34
CA LYS A 221 30.88 10.96 13.81
C LYS A 221 30.96 12.46 14.14
N LEU A 222 30.04 13.25 13.60
CA LEU A 222 29.86 14.64 13.99
C LEU A 222 29.28 14.70 15.41
N ARG A 223 30.06 15.26 16.35
CA ARG A 223 29.56 15.55 17.70
C ARG A 223 28.33 16.45 17.58
N LYS A 224 27.21 16.01 18.16
CA LYS A 224 25.98 16.83 18.30
C LYS A 224 26.20 17.93 19.33
N THR A 225 27.16 18.81 19.09
CA THR A 225 27.08 20.16 19.63
C THR A 225 26.05 20.84 18.76
N GLY A 226 24.78 20.86 19.20
CA GLY A 226 23.83 21.79 18.61
C GLY A 226 24.52 23.14 18.55
N GLY A 227 24.42 23.79 17.40
CA GLY A 227 25.38 24.80 16.95
C GLY A 227 25.49 26.02 17.88
N THR A 228 26.04 27.11 17.35
CA THR A 228 26.20 28.37 18.09
C THR A 228 24.91 28.83 18.77
N GLU A 229 23.75 28.56 18.17
CA GLU A 229 22.43 28.90 18.72
C GLU A 229 22.07 28.13 20.00
N GLU A 230 22.36 26.82 20.10
CA GLU A 230 22.10 26.08 21.36
C GLU A 230 23.06 26.49 22.47
N LEU A 231 24.30 26.84 22.11
CA LEU A 231 25.28 27.38 23.06
C LEU A 231 24.83 28.74 23.60
N GLU A 232 24.36 29.62 22.72
CA GLU A 232 23.85 30.94 23.08
C GLU A 232 22.57 30.84 23.92
N ARG A 233 21.68 29.89 23.61
CA ARG A 233 20.49 29.60 24.44
C ARG A 233 20.88 29.21 25.87
N LYS A 234 21.83 28.28 26.02
CA LYS A 234 22.34 27.86 27.33
C LYS A 234 23.07 28.97 28.08
N ARG A 235 23.73 29.87 27.36
CA ARG A 235 24.37 31.05 27.94
C ARG A 235 23.32 32.01 28.51
N MET A 236 22.30 32.34 27.72
CA MET A 236 21.19 33.21 28.11
C MET A 236 20.41 32.64 29.30
N GLU A 237 20.17 31.31 29.33
CA GLU A 237 19.53 30.64 30.47
C GLU A 237 20.34 30.83 31.76
N LYS A 238 21.65 30.59 31.71
CA LYS A 238 22.55 30.80 32.86
C LYS A 238 22.64 32.26 33.28
N GLU A 239 22.70 33.19 32.33
CA GLU A 239 22.70 34.62 32.63
C GLU A 239 21.41 35.05 33.34
N ASN A 240 20.27 34.49 32.93
CA ASN A 240 18.97 34.77 33.55
C ASN A 240 18.85 34.14 34.95
N GLU A 241 19.38 32.92 35.15
CA GLU A 241 19.47 32.29 36.47
C GLU A 241 20.32 33.12 37.44
N VAL A 242 21.52 33.53 37.01
CA VAL A 242 22.40 34.38 37.82
C VAL A 242 21.74 35.72 38.14
N LEU A 243 21.03 36.32 37.18
CA LEU A 243 20.31 37.58 37.40
C LEU A 243 19.18 37.42 38.44
N LYS A 244 18.43 36.31 38.40
CA LYS A 244 17.40 36.00 39.40
C LYS A 244 17.98 35.77 40.79
N GLU A 245 19.08 35.04 40.89
CA GLU A 245 19.77 34.81 42.16
C GLU A 245 20.29 36.13 42.76
N MET A 246 20.87 36.98 41.91
CA MET A 246 21.34 38.31 42.33
C MET A 246 20.17 39.17 42.82
N MET A 247 19.04 39.21 42.09
CA MET A 247 17.85 39.96 42.48
C MET A 247 17.29 39.48 43.82
N LYS A 248 17.19 38.17 44.02
CA LYS A 248 16.76 37.58 45.30
C LYS A 248 17.70 37.95 46.46
N SER A 249 19.01 37.90 46.24
CA SER A 249 19.98 38.29 47.27
C SER A 249 19.89 39.78 47.66
N VAL A 250 19.57 40.65 46.70
CA VAL A 250 19.37 42.09 46.93
C VAL A 250 18.08 42.33 47.72
N GLU A 251 17.00 41.65 47.38
CA GLU A 251 15.74 41.71 48.13
C GLU A 251 15.90 41.25 49.58
N GLU A 252 16.61 40.14 49.81
CA GLU A 252 16.92 39.65 51.16
C GLU A 252 17.77 40.67 51.95
N ALA A 253 18.76 41.31 51.31
CA ALA A 253 19.56 42.35 51.93
C ALA A 253 18.75 43.62 52.26
N GLU A 254 17.81 44.01 51.39
CA GLU A 254 16.88 45.12 51.65
C GLU A 254 15.94 44.82 52.81
N GLN A 255 15.36 43.62 52.86
CA GLN A 255 14.48 43.20 53.95
C GLN A 255 15.24 43.19 55.28
N ALA A 256 16.48 42.69 55.30
CA ALA A 256 17.34 42.74 56.48
C ALA A 256 17.67 44.18 56.92
N ARG A 257 17.90 45.10 55.97
CA ARG A 257 18.10 46.53 56.26
C ARG A 257 16.83 47.17 56.83
N ARG A 258 15.67 46.91 56.24
CA ARG A 258 14.36 47.40 56.71
C ARG A 258 14.06 46.89 58.12
N ALA A 259 14.30 45.60 58.39
CA ALA A 259 14.15 44.99 59.71
C ALA A 259 15.09 45.64 60.76
N LYS A 260 16.36 45.86 60.42
CA LYS A 260 17.32 46.56 61.31
C LYS A 260 16.88 47.99 61.61
N ILE A 261 16.35 48.73 60.63
CA ILE A 261 15.83 50.09 60.84
C ILE A 261 14.59 50.07 61.74
N ALA A 262 13.68 49.12 61.54
CA ALA A 262 12.50 48.93 62.39
C ALA A 262 12.88 48.61 63.85
N GLN A 263 13.83 47.69 64.06
CA GLN A 263 14.35 47.36 65.40
C GLN A 263 15.01 48.57 66.08
N ARG A 264 15.81 49.36 65.35
CA ARG A 264 16.43 50.58 65.90
C ARG A 264 15.38 51.65 66.24
N LYS A 265 14.29 51.77 65.47
CA LYS A 265 13.17 52.67 65.80
C LYS A 265 12.41 52.19 67.05
N ALA A 266 12.09 50.90 67.14
CA ALA A 266 11.44 50.31 68.31
C ALA A 266 12.28 50.47 69.59
N ALA A 267 13.59 50.23 69.51
CA ALA A 267 14.51 50.44 70.64
C ALA A 267 14.62 51.91 71.08
N LYS A 268 14.51 52.87 70.16
CA LYS A 268 14.46 54.30 70.50
C LYS A 268 13.14 54.70 71.17
N GLN A 269 12.00 54.18 70.69
CA GLN A 269 10.69 54.44 71.31
C GLN A 269 10.60 53.85 72.72
N ALA A 270 11.12 52.64 72.95
CA ALA A 270 11.18 52.06 74.30
C ALA A 270 12.03 52.88 75.29
N ARG A 271 13.06 53.60 74.80
CA ARG A 271 13.88 54.50 75.62
C ARG A 271 13.24 55.86 75.90
N GLN A 272 12.32 56.32 75.05
CA GLN A 272 11.62 57.60 75.23
C GLN A 272 10.35 57.50 76.09
N GLY A 273 9.83 56.29 76.35
CA GLY A 273 8.73 56.05 77.29
C GLY A 273 9.16 55.76 78.73
N ALA A 274 10.46 55.83 79.04
CA ALA A 274 11.03 55.53 80.36
C ALA A 274 11.69 56.76 81.03
N SER A 275 11.34 57.97 80.61
CA SER A 275 11.76 59.24 81.23
C SER A 275 10.58 60.15 81.49
#